data_AF-A0A6J7PD11-F1
#
_entry.id   AF-A0A6J7PD11-F1
#
_cell.length_a   1.000
_cell.length_b   1.000
_cell.length_c   1.000
_cell.angle_alpha   90.00
_cell.angle_beta   90.00
_cell.angle_gamma   90.00
#
_symmetry.space_group_name_H-M   'P 1'
#
loop_
_entity.id
_entity.type
_entity.pdbx_description
1 polymer ?
#
loop_
_entity_poly.entity_id
_entity_poly.type
_entity_poly.pdbx_seq_one_letter_code
_entity_poly.pdbx_strand_id
1 'polypeptide(L)'
;MKIIDVTASRSRGWWAIHANVPGASVWTQARRLDQVEATAREAISLALDTAQDSFELSIAPVVPEGIRHEVELARNTARLAAIAQAIATTLNQHAAVSLTAEGYTVRDAGYLMNLSSQRISQLVAQQRNRAEESTEASTTFESVVESLLAQLLSAADGLSDPSSQTGEPRQREEQVRRRTPTEKQRTSGKKRATAKNGPLTASA
;
A
#
# COMPACT_ATOMS: atom_id res chain seq x y z
N MET A 1 11.75 -15.19 -14.30
CA MET A 1 11.97 -14.96 -12.85
C MET A 1 10.68 -15.30 -12.10
N LYS A 2 10.75 -15.84 -10.89
CA LYS A 2 9.56 -16.19 -10.10
C LYS A 2 9.23 -15.07 -9.12
N ILE A 3 7.95 -14.72 -9.00
CA ILE A 3 7.45 -13.77 -8.00
C ILE A 3 6.94 -14.57 -6.80
N ILE A 4 7.31 -14.15 -5.59
CA ILE A 4 6.88 -14.75 -4.33
C ILE A 4 6.04 -13.73 -3.57
N ASP A 5 4.82 -14.11 -3.21
CA ASP A 5 3.92 -13.27 -2.41
C ASP A 5 4.32 -13.32 -0.93
N VAL A 6 4.46 -12.13 -0.35
CA VAL A 6 4.86 -11.92 1.04
C VAL A 6 3.81 -11.06 1.74
N THR A 7 3.22 -11.56 2.81
CA THR A 7 2.29 -10.80 3.65
C THR A 7 3.02 -10.24 4.85
N ALA A 8 2.85 -8.94 5.13
CA ALA A 8 3.41 -8.30 6.33
C ALA A 8 2.28 -7.76 7.21
N SER A 9 2.17 -8.25 8.45
CA SER A 9 1.11 -7.84 9.39
C SER A 9 1.71 -7.20 10.65
N ARG A 10 1.08 -6.13 11.14
CA ARG A 10 1.53 -5.44 12.34
C ARG A 10 1.17 -6.28 13.59
N SER A 11 2.17 -6.60 14.42
CA SER A 11 2.00 -7.37 15.66
C SER A 11 2.91 -6.84 16.77
N ARG A 12 2.32 -6.35 17.87
CA ARG A 12 3.02 -5.96 19.13
C ARG A 12 4.32 -5.15 18.94
N GLY A 13 4.29 -4.16 18.04
CA GLY A 13 5.46 -3.29 17.78
C GLY A 13 6.46 -3.82 16.74
N TRP A 14 6.12 -4.91 16.06
CA TRP A 14 6.88 -5.52 14.96
C TRP A 14 5.99 -5.74 13.73
N TRP A 15 6.62 -6.03 12.60
CA TRP A 15 5.99 -6.57 11.41
C TRP A 15 6.27 -8.07 11.36
N ALA A 16 5.24 -8.89 11.45
CA ALA A 16 5.32 -10.32 11.19
C ALA A 16 5.21 -10.55 9.68
N ILE A 17 6.19 -11.25 9.13
CA ILE A 17 6.37 -11.45 7.70
C ILE A 17 6.15 -12.93 7.41
N HIS A 18 5.29 -13.23 6.43
CA HIS A 18 4.98 -14.58 6.00
C HIS A 18 5.05 -14.69 4.49
N ALA A 19 5.78 -15.69 4.00
CA ALA A 19 5.88 -16.00 2.58
C ALA A 19 5.60 -17.49 2.34
N ASN A 20 4.81 -17.78 1.31
CA ASN A 20 4.59 -19.16 0.86
C ASN A 20 5.52 -19.46 -0.31
N VAL A 21 6.43 -20.41 -0.13
CA VAL A 21 7.44 -20.77 -1.13
C VAL A 21 7.30 -22.23 -1.52
N PRO A 22 7.86 -22.67 -2.66
CA PRO A 22 7.75 -24.08 -3.06
C PRO A 22 8.28 -25.02 -1.98
N GLY A 23 7.41 -25.88 -1.45
CA GLY A 23 7.79 -26.88 -0.44
C GLY A 23 7.97 -26.37 0.99
N ALA A 24 7.79 -25.07 1.27
CA ALA A 24 7.95 -24.53 2.61
C ALA A 24 7.14 -23.23 2.86
N SER A 25 6.95 -22.89 4.13
CA SER A 25 6.48 -21.57 4.54
C SER A 25 7.57 -20.87 5.34
N VAL A 26 7.86 -19.63 4.97
CA VAL A 26 8.89 -18.81 5.60
C VAL A 26 8.23 -17.78 6.52
N TRP A 27 8.69 -17.74 7.76
CA TRP A 27 8.27 -16.77 8.77
C TRP A 27 9.47 -15.99 9.24
N THR A 28 9.36 -14.67 9.25
CA THR A 28 10.37 -13.77 9.79
C THR A 28 9.71 -12.50 10.33
N GLN A 29 10.49 -11.54 10.81
CA GLN A 29 9.95 -10.30 11.36
C GLN A 29 10.92 -9.12 11.22
N ALA A 30 10.36 -7.92 11.11
CA ALA A 30 11.13 -6.68 11.06
C ALA A 30 10.55 -5.60 11.99
N ARG A 31 11.36 -4.63 12.42
CA ARG A 31 10.88 -3.52 13.28
C ARG A 31 10.04 -2.53 12.48
N ARG A 32 10.46 -2.24 11.26
CA ARG A 32 9.87 -1.23 10.38
C ARG A 32 9.43 -1.85 9.06
N LEU A 33 8.47 -1.21 8.39
CA LEU A 33 7.89 -1.73 7.16
C LEU A 33 8.90 -1.70 5.98
N ASP A 34 9.76 -0.69 5.95
CA ASP A 34 10.83 -0.53 4.95
C ASP A 34 11.92 -1.60 5.04
N GLN A 35 12.00 -2.34 6.17
CA GLN A 35 12.94 -3.45 6.35
C GLN A 35 12.36 -4.79 5.87
N VAL A 36 11.04 -4.87 5.64
CA VAL A 36 10.35 -6.14 5.35
C VAL A 36 10.92 -6.83 4.12
N GLU A 37 11.23 -6.08 3.06
CA GLU A 37 11.74 -6.67 1.83
C GLU A 37 13.08 -7.37 2.03
N ALA A 38 14.06 -6.64 2.58
CA ALA A 38 15.39 -7.18 2.82
C ALA A 38 15.33 -8.40 3.75
N THR A 39 14.55 -8.31 4.84
CA THR A 39 14.40 -9.42 5.80
C THR A 39 13.68 -10.63 5.19
N ALA A 40 12.65 -10.43 4.38
CA ALA A 40 11.95 -11.51 3.68
C ALA A 40 12.87 -12.21 2.68
N ARG A 41 13.62 -11.42 1.90
CA ARG A 41 14.53 -11.91 0.86
C ARG A 41 15.64 -12.77 1.44
N GLU A 42 16.25 -12.33 2.54
CA GLU A 42 17.24 -13.10 3.28
C GLU A 42 16.67 -14.45 3.78
N ALA A 43 15.50 -14.42 4.43
CA ALA A 43 14.88 -15.62 4.98
C ALA A 43 14.44 -16.63 3.90
N ILE A 44 13.93 -16.15 2.76
CA ILE A 44 13.52 -16.99 1.63
C ILE A 44 14.73 -17.61 0.94
N SER A 45 15.78 -16.82 0.72
CA SER A 45 17.05 -17.30 0.14
C SER A 45 17.65 -18.44 0.97
N LEU A 46 17.65 -18.29 2.30
CA LEU A 46 18.09 -19.33 3.22
C LEU A 46 17.21 -20.58 3.18
N ALA A 47 15.88 -20.41 3.10
CA ALA A 47 14.94 -21.53 3.08
C ALA A 47 14.95 -22.34 1.78
N LEU A 48 15.23 -21.68 0.65
CA LEU A 48 15.27 -22.30 -0.68
C LEU A 48 16.67 -22.71 -1.13
N ASP A 49 17.70 -22.31 -0.39
CA ASP A 49 19.12 -22.47 -0.77
C ASP A 49 19.42 -21.86 -2.15
N THR A 50 18.95 -20.63 -2.36
CA THR A 50 19.10 -19.89 -3.63
C THR A 50 19.61 -18.47 -3.38
N ALA A 51 20.22 -17.85 -4.39
CA ALA A 51 20.60 -16.43 -4.32
C ALA A 51 19.39 -15.49 -4.11
N GLN A 52 19.60 -14.39 -3.40
CA GLN A 52 18.56 -13.41 -3.03
C GLN A 52 17.94 -12.68 -4.23
N ASP A 53 18.66 -12.59 -5.35
CA ASP A 53 18.27 -11.96 -6.61
C ASP A 53 17.66 -12.94 -7.62
N SER A 54 17.56 -14.23 -7.27
CA SER A 54 16.98 -15.26 -8.15
C SER A 54 15.44 -15.23 -8.22
N PHE A 55 14.80 -14.40 -7.39
CA PHE A 55 13.36 -14.22 -7.31
C PHE A 55 12.97 -12.76 -7.02
N GLU A 56 11.74 -12.43 -7.34
CA GLU A 56 11.11 -11.14 -7.01
C GLU A 56 10.13 -11.30 -5.85
N LEU A 57 9.92 -10.23 -5.08
CA LEU A 57 8.99 -10.21 -3.96
C LEU A 57 7.81 -9.29 -4.25
N SER A 58 6.60 -9.82 -4.06
CA SER A 58 5.35 -9.07 -4.04
C SER A 58 4.93 -8.89 -2.58
N ILE A 59 5.24 -7.75 -1.99
CA ILE A 59 4.98 -7.48 -0.57
C ILE A 59 3.63 -6.80 -0.41
N ALA A 60 2.74 -7.44 0.36
CA ALA A 60 1.42 -6.93 0.71
C ALA A 60 1.33 -6.62 2.22
N PRO A 61 1.57 -5.37 2.64
CA PRO A 61 1.34 -4.95 4.01
C PRO A 61 -0.16 -4.97 4.34
N VAL A 62 -0.52 -5.63 5.44
CA VAL A 62 -1.89 -5.70 5.93
C VAL A 62 -2.22 -4.43 6.70
N VAL A 63 -3.07 -3.60 6.10
CA VAL A 63 -3.72 -2.48 6.78
C VAL A 63 -4.92 -3.01 7.58
N PRO A 64 -5.14 -2.56 8.83
CA PRO A 64 -6.32 -2.92 9.61
C PRO A 64 -7.61 -2.54 8.90
N GLU A 65 -8.62 -3.40 8.99
CA GLU A 65 -9.86 -3.25 8.21
C GLU A 65 -10.56 -1.91 8.45
N GLY A 66 -10.67 -1.48 9.72
CA GLY A 66 -11.34 -0.25 10.08
C GLY A 66 -10.66 1.05 9.62
N ILE A 67 -9.47 0.99 9.01
CA ILE A 67 -8.81 2.15 8.40
C ILE A 67 -8.34 1.87 6.95
N ARG A 68 -8.70 0.71 6.38
CA ARG A 68 -8.23 0.30 5.05
C ARG A 68 -8.70 1.29 4.00
N HIS A 69 -9.97 1.66 4.04
CA HIS A 69 -10.58 2.55 3.07
C HIS A 69 -9.92 3.94 3.09
N GLU A 70 -9.70 4.51 4.27
CA GLU A 70 -9.09 5.82 4.45
C GLU A 70 -7.64 5.85 3.97
N VAL A 71 -6.88 4.78 4.23
CA VAL A 71 -5.49 4.65 3.74
C VAL A 71 -5.46 4.57 2.21
N GLU A 72 -6.35 3.78 1.59
CA GLU A 72 -6.42 3.66 0.14
C GLU A 72 -6.90 4.97 -0.51
N LEU A 73 -7.92 5.61 0.06
CA LEU A 73 -8.38 6.93 -0.40
C LEU A 73 -7.26 7.96 -0.33
N ALA A 74 -6.54 8.05 0.80
CA ALA A 74 -5.43 8.98 0.96
C ALA A 74 -4.31 8.73 -0.06
N ARG A 75 -3.95 7.47 -0.30
CA ARG A 75 -2.95 7.08 -1.31
C ARG A 75 -3.38 7.49 -2.72
N ASN A 76 -4.62 7.18 -3.09
CA ASN A 76 -5.14 7.47 -4.42
C ASN A 76 -5.28 8.98 -4.66
N THR A 77 -5.80 9.74 -3.69
CA THR A 77 -5.89 11.20 -3.77
C THR A 77 -4.51 11.84 -3.84
N ALA A 78 -3.52 11.35 -3.08
CA ALA A 78 -2.15 11.84 -3.19
C ALA A 78 -1.55 11.61 -4.59
N ARG A 79 -1.83 10.44 -5.20
CA ARG A 79 -1.41 10.15 -6.59
C ARG A 79 -2.05 11.13 -7.57
N LEU A 80 -3.36 11.38 -7.46
CA LEU A 80 -4.05 12.36 -8.29
C LEU A 80 -3.47 13.77 -8.15
N ALA A 81 -3.24 14.21 -6.91
CA ALA A 81 -2.68 15.52 -6.64
C ALA A 81 -1.29 15.68 -7.27
N ALA A 82 -0.46 14.64 -7.22
CA ALA A 82 0.85 14.65 -7.86
C ALA A 82 0.77 14.80 -9.40
N ILE A 83 -0.13 14.06 -10.05
CA ILE A 83 -0.33 14.15 -11.51
C ILE A 83 -0.89 15.52 -11.90
N ALA A 84 -1.92 16.00 -11.20
CA ALA A 84 -2.50 17.32 -11.43
C ALA A 84 -1.46 18.44 -11.26
N GLN A 85 -0.60 18.34 -10.25
CA GLN A 85 0.49 19.29 -10.02
C GLN A 85 1.53 19.25 -11.15
N ALA A 86 1.83 18.06 -11.70
CA ALA A 86 2.72 17.92 -12.85
C ALA A 86 2.12 18.61 -14.09
N ILE A 87 0.84 18.38 -14.39
CA ILE A 87 0.11 19.04 -15.49
C ILE A 87 0.16 20.56 -15.33
N ALA A 88 -0.21 21.07 -14.15
CA ALA A 88 -0.23 22.50 -13.88
C ALA A 88 1.17 23.12 -14.02
N THR A 89 2.22 22.41 -13.60
CA THR A 89 3.60 22.88 -13.75
C THR A 89 3.98 23.00 -15.22
N THR A 90 3.72 21.96 -16.02
CA THR A 90 4.01 21.93 -17.46
C THR A 90 3.27 23.03 -18.22
N LEU A 91 1.95 23.17 -17.99
CA LEU A 91 1.13 24.21 -18.63
C LEU A 91 1.58 25.63 -18.21
N ASN A 92 1.87 25.84 -16.93
CA ASN A 92 2.33 27.15 -16.45
C ASN A 92 3.69 27.53 -17.03
N GLN A 93 4.61 26.58 -17.14
CA GLN A 93 5.92 26.84 -17.77
C GLN A 93 5.74 27.26 -19.23
N HIS A 94 4.95 26.49 -19.98
CA HIS A 94 4.69 26.80 -21.39
C HIS A 94 3.99 28.15 -21.56
N ALA A 95 2.89 28.39 -20.86
CA ALA A 95 2.14 29.65 -20.95
C ALA A 95 2.99 30.87 -20.56
N ALA A 96 3.80 30.79 -19.51
CA ALA A 96 4.70 31.88 -19.12
C ALA A 96 5.71 32.21 -20.22
N VAL A 97 6.31 31.19 -20.83
CA VAL A 97 7.26 31.36 -21.93
C VAL A 97 6.58 31.94 -23.16
N SER A 98 5.43 31.39 -23.57
CA SER A 98 4.65 31.89 -24.70
C SER A 98 4.25 33.35 -24.52
N LEU A 99 3.73 33.74 -23.36
CA LEU A 99 3.35 35.14 -23.08
C LEU A 99 4.56 36.08 -23.19
N THR A 100 5.71 35.71 -22.63
CA THR A 100 6.91 36.56 -22.76
C THR A 100 7.46 36.62 -24.18
N ALA A 101 7.33 35.54 -24.96
CA ALA A 101 7.72 35.51 -26.36
C ALA A 101 6.82 36.41 -27.25
N GLU A 102 5.53 36.51 -26.90
CA GLU A 102 4.56 37.43 -27.51
C GLU A 102 4.73 38.89 -27.05
N GLY A 103 5.74 39.19 -26.21
CA GLY A 103 6.09 40.55 -25.80
C GLY A 103 5.34 41.07 -24.56
N TYR A 104 4.56 40.24 -23.88
CA TYR A 104 3.95 40.61 -22.60
C TYR A 104 5.03 40.80 -21.53
N THR A 105 4.86 41.81 -20.68
CA THR A 105 5.75 41.98 -19.54
C THR A 105 5.53 40.85 -18.53
N VAL A 106 6.57 40.53 -17.74
CA VAL A 106 6.48 39.55 -16.64
C VAL A 106 5.34 39.88 -15.66
N ARG A 107 5.05 41.18 -15.47
CA ARG A 107 3.97 41.64 -14.59
C ARG A 107 2.60 41.33 -15.19
N ASP A 108 2.41 41.60 -16.49
CA ASP A 108 1.15 41.35 -17.17
C ASP A 108 0.88 39.84 -17.29
N ALA A 109 1.91 39.07 -17.60
CA ALA A 109 1.82 37.60 -17.60
C ALA A 109 1.43 37.06 -16.21
N GLY A 110 1.99 37.64 -15.14
CA GLY A 110 1.62 37.30 -13.77
C GLY A 110 0.14 37.59 -13.48
N TYR A 111 -0.36 38.76 -13.91
CA TYR A 111 -1.77 39.11 -13.76
C TYR A 111 -2.68 38.15 -14.53
N LEU A 112 -2.37 37.85 -15.79
CA LEU A 112 -3.18 36.95 -16.65
C LEU A 112 -3.21 35.52 -16.13
N MET A 113 -2.10 35.03 -15.58
CA MET A 113 -1.97 33.66 -15.08
C MET A 113 -2.34 33.53 -13.59
N ASN A 114 -2.72 34.61 -12.91
CA ASN A 114 -2.91 34.67 -11.46
C ASN A 114 -1.69 34.13 -10.68
N LEU A 115 -0.50 34.56 -11.10
CA LEU A 115 0.80 34.23 -10.49
C LEU A 115 1.58 35.50 -10.17
N SER A 116 2.47 35.43 -9.18
CA SER A 116 3.37 36.55 -8.91
C SER A 116 4.37 36.73 -10.06
N SER A 117 4.80 37.97 -10.31
CA SER A 117 5.83 38.27 -11.30
C SER A 117 7.12 37.47 -11.05
N GLN A 118 7.49 37.27 -9.77
CA GLN A 118 8.63 36.44 -9.39
C GLN A 118 8.47 34.99 -9.86
N ARG A 119 7.26 34.43 -9.73
CA ARG A 119 6.99 33.07 -10.18
C ARG A 119 7.08 32.95 -11.70
N ILE A 120 6.58 33.94 -12.44
CA ILE A 120 6.74 34.00 -13.90
C ILE A 120 8.22 34.02 -14.29
N SER A 121 9.02 34.90 -13.68
CA SER A 121 10.47 34.96 -13.94
C SER A 121 11.17 33.63 -13.68
N GLN A 122 10.80 32.93 -12.59
CA GLN A 122 11.34 31.60 -12.29
C GLN A 122 10.98 30.55 -13.34
N LEU A 123 9.72 30.52 -13.80
CA LEU A 123 9.25 29.55 -14.79
C LEU A 123 9.97 29.72 -16.13
N VAL A 124 10.16 30.98 -16.56
CA VAL A 124 10.88 31.31 -17.80
C VAL A 124 12.37 30.93 -17.68
N ALA A 125 13.01 31.24 -16.54
CA ALA A 125 14.41 30.88 -16.31
C ALA A 125 14.62 29.36 -16.29
N GLN A 126 13.72 28.59 -15.67
CA GLN A 126 13.79 27.13 -15.63
C GLN A 126 13.71 26.51 -17.02
N GLN A 127 12.84 27.02 -17.89
CA GLN A 127 12.72 26.49 -19.26
C GLN A 127 13.96 26.80 -20.09
N ARG A 128 14.57 27.97 -19.91
CA ARG A 128 15.84 28.32 -20.55
C ARG A 128 16.94 27.34 -20.17
N ASN A 129 17.11 27.08 -18.86
CA ASN A 129 18.11 26.12 -18.38
C ASN A 129 17.86 24.71 -18.93
N ARG A 130 16.59 24.26 -18.97
CA ARG A 130 16.22 22.96 -19.53
C ARG A 130 16.57 22.86 -21.02
N ALA A 131 16.35 23.91 -21.80
CA ALA A 131 16.69 23.93 -23.22
C ALA A 131 18.20 23.85 -23.46
N GLU A 132 19.01 24.44 -22.57
CA GLU A 132 20.48 24.34 -22.61
C GLU A 132 20.97 22.92 -22.30
N GLU A 133 20.25 22.16 -21.46
CA GLU A 133 20.57 20.77 -21.08
C GLU A 133 20.02 19.72 -22.06
N SER A 134 18.93 20.00 -22.79
CA SER A 134 18.14 19.00 -23.53
C SER A 134 18.38 19.03 -25.06
N THR A 135 19.65 18.92 -25.50
CA THR A 135 20.01 18.87 -26.94
C THR A 135 19.59 17.55 -27.62
N GLU A 136 19.17 16.54 -26.85
CA GLU A 136 18.81 15.21 -27.36
C GLU A 136 17.39 14.82 -26.91
N ALA A 137 16.52 14.49 -27.88
CA ALA A 137 15.10 14.11 -27.76
C ALA A 137 14.07 15.26 -27.60
N SER A 138 13.47 15.66 -28.72
CA SER A 138 12.31 16.57 -28.74
C SER A 138 11.02 15.77 -28.54
N THR A 139 10.48 15.78 -27.32
CA THR A 139 9.08 15.42 -27.08
C THR A 139 8.26 16.70 -27.16
N THR A 140 7.21 16.71 -28.00
CA THR A 140 6.32 17.87 -28.15
C THR A 140 5.57 18.16 -26.84
N PHE A 141 5.37 19.43 -26.52
CA PHE A 141 4.63 19.85 -25.32
C PHE A 141 3.23 19.20 -25.24
N GLU A 142 2.53 19.14 -26.36
CA GLU A 142 1.19 18.60 -26.53
C GLU A 142 1.15 17.12 -26.15
N SER A 143 2.12 16.31 -26.58
CA SER A 143 2.14 14.88 -26.24
C SER A 143 2.45 14.64 -24.77
N VAL A 144 3.25 15.51 -24.13
CA VAL A 144 3.47 15.48 -22.67
C VAL A 144 2.17 15.76 -21.93
N VAL A 145 1.45 16.82 -22.33
CA VAL A 145 0.19 17.20 -21.69
C VAL A 145 -0.88 16.14 -21.89
N GLU A 146 -1.04 15.60 -23.10
CA GLU A 146 -1.96 14.50 -23.39
C GLU A 146 -1.66 13.26 -22.55
N SER A 147 -0.39 12.88 -22.45
CA SER A 147 0.04 11.75 -21.61
C SER A 147 -0.31 11.96 -20.14
N LEU A 148 -0.05 13.15 -19.60
CA LEU A 148 -0.36 13.47 -18.21
C LEU A 148 -1.87 13.55 -17.94
N LEU A 149 -2.65 14.12 -18.85
CA LEU A 149 -4.12 14.15 -18.74
C LEU A 149 -4.71 12.75 -18.78
N ALA A 150 -4.21 11.88 -19.66
CA ALA A 150 -4.61 10.48 -19.70
C ALA A 150 -4.26 9.76 -18.38
N GLN A 151 -3.07 10.01 -17.81
CA GLN A 151 -2.70 9.48 -16.49
C GLN A 151 -3.63 9.98 -15.38
N LEU A 152 -4.04 11.25 -15.42
CA LEU A 152 -4.94 11.83 -14.42
C LEU A 152 -6.33 11.21 -14.48
N LEU A 153 -6.89 11.07 -15.69
CA LEU A 153 -8.20 10.45 -15.90
C LEU A 153 -8.18 8.98 -15.47
N SER A 154 -7.15 8.23 -15.87
CA SER A 154 -6.98 6.83 -15.45
C SER A 154 -6.86 6.69 -13.92
N ALA A 155 -6.14 7.60 -13.26
CA ALA A 155 -6.03 7.60 -11.81
C ALA A 155 -7.34 8.01 -11.10
N ALA A 156 -8.19 8.80 -11.76
CA ALA A 156 -9.48 9.26 -11.22
C ALA A 156 -10.55 8.16 -11.32
N ASP A 157 -10.56 7.38 -12.40
CA ASP A 157 -11.47 6.23 -12.54
C ASP A 157 -11.28 5.21 -11.40
N GLY A 158 -10.06 5.05 -10.90
CA GLY A 158 -9.75 4.20 -9.74
C GLY A 158 -10.39 4.65 -8.42
N LEU A 159 -10.93 5.87 -8.34
CA LEU A 159 -11.67 6.40 -7.18
C LEU A 159 -13.19 6.29 -7.31
N SER A 160 -13.70 6.01 -8.52
CA SER A 160 -15.14 6.00 -8.82
C SER A 160 -15.90 4.81 -8.22
N ASP A 161 -15.22 3.86 -7.58
CA ASP A 161 -15.87 2.71 -6.94
C ASP A 161 -15.36 2.41 -5.52
N PRO A 162 -15.86 3.14 -4.51
CA PRO A 162 -15.59 2.85 -3.10
C PRO A 162 -16.36 1.62 -2.58
N SER A 163 -17.27 1.02 -3.37
CA SER A 163 -18.21 -0.02 -2.91
C SER A 163 -17.76 -1.43 -3.31
N SER A 164 -17.09 -1.58 -4.46
CA SER A 164 -16.76 -2.90 -5.02
C SER A 164 -15.52 -3.57 -4.44
N GLN A 165 -14.75 -2.88 -3.59
CA GLN A 165 -13.61 -3.48 -2.87
C GLN A 165 -13.96 -4.00 -1.47
N THR A 166 -15.24 -3.99 -1.10
CA THR A 166 -15.73 -4.75 0.05
C THR A 166 -15.78 -6.23 -0.35
N GLY A 167 -14.62 -6.87 -0.45
CA GLY A 167 -14.55 -8.32 -0.58
C GLY A 167 -15.21 -8.92 0.66
N GLU A 168 -16.43 -9.44 0.52
CA GLU A 168 -17.14 -10.14 1.58
C GLU A 168 -16.22 -11.18 2.24
N PRO A 169 -15.87 -11.07 3.53
CA PRO A 169 -15.25 -12.16 4.25
C PRO A 169 -16.34 -13.01 4.89
N ARG A 170 -17.41 -13.38 4.17
CA ARG A 170 -18.49 -14.21 4.75
C ARG A 170 -18.20 -15.71 4.76
N GLN A 171 -17.10 -16.19 4.16
CA GLN A 171 -16.90 -17.64 3.99
C GLN A 171 -15.70 -18.26 4.74
N ARG A 172 -14.83 -17.47 5.40
CA ARG A 172 -13.68 -18.04 6.15
C ARG A 172 -13.91 -18.27 7.65
N GLU A 173 -14.85 -17.56 8.29
CA GLU A 173 -15.14 -17.76 9.72
C GLU A 173 -15.98 -19.02 10.01
N GLU A 174 -16.75 -19.52 9.03
CA GLU A 174 -17.56 -20.73 9.17
C GLU A 174 -16.70 -22.01 9.26
N GLN A 175 -15.48 -22.03 8.70
CA GLN A 175 -14.61 -23.22 8.72
C GLN A 175 -13.80 -23.37 10.02
N VAL A 176 -13.52 -22.29 10.75
CA VAL A 176 -12.76 -22.37 12.01
C VAL A 176 -13.63 -22.88 13.15
N ARG A 177 -14.95 -22.61 13.14
CA ARG A 177 -15.88 -23.12 14.17
C ARG A 177 -16.16 -24.62 14.06
N ARG A 178 -15.94 -25.25 12.90
CA ARG A 178 -16.15 -26.71 12.71
C ARG A 178 -15.06 -27.59 13.31
N ARG A 179 -14.01 -27.03 13.92
CA ARG A 179 -12.95 -27.77 14.63
C ARG A 179 -12.95 -27.48 16.13
N THR A 180 -14.09 -27.64 16.78
CA THR A 180 -14.12 -27.88 18.23
C THR A 180 -14.64 -29.30 18.46
N PRO A 181 -13.85 -30.21 19.07
CA PRO A 181 -14.39 -31.48 19.53
C PRO A 181 -15.30 -31.20 20.72
N THR A 182 -16.59 -31.47 20.55
CA THR A 182 -17.58 -31.49 21.63
C THR A 182 -17.23 -32.60 22.60
N GLU A 183 -16.61 -32.24 23.72
CA GLU A 183 -16.54 -33.08 24.91
C GLU A 183 -17.95 -33.13 25.54
N LYS A 184 -18.64 -34.26 25.42
CA LYS A 184 -19.62 -34.72 26.43
C LYS A 184 -20.04 -36.19 26.23
N GLN A 185 -19.89 -36.91 27.34
CA GLN A 185 -20.72 -38.03 27.82
C GLN A 185 -20.53 -39.44 27.26
N ARG A 186 -19.88 -40.29 28.08
CA ARG A 186 -20.39 -41.64 28.38
C ARG A 186 -20.45 -41.83 29.90
N THR A 187 -21.60 -41.50 30.47
CA THR A 187 -22.10 -42.05 31.74
C THR A 187 -22.97 -43.27 31.42
N SER A 188 -22.62 -44.45 31.94
CA SER A 188 -23.50 -45.60 32.31
C SER A 188 -22.60 -46.83 32.55
N GLY A 189 -22.65 -47.60 33.63
CA GLY A 189 -23.51 -47.61 34.82
C GLY A 189 -23.18 -48.79 35.76
N LYS A 190 -23.37 -48.54 37.06
CA LYS A 190 -24.02 -49.40 38.08
C LYS A 190 -23.46 -50.79 38.44
N LYS A 191 -23.03 -50.93 39.72
CA LYS A 191 -23.43 -51.91 40.78
C LYS A 191 -22.43 -51.75 41.95
N ARG A 192 -22.69 -51.93 43.24
CA ARG A 192 -23.85 -52.12 44.14
C ARG A 192 -23.24 -52.28 45.56
N ALA A 193 -23.96 -51.85 46.61
CA ALA A 193 -23.76 -52.17 48.04
C ALA A 193 -22.51 -51.56 48.72
N THR A 194 -22.51 -51.06 49.96
CA THR A 194 -23.38 -51.31 51.13
C THR A 194 -23.19 -50.18 52.15
N ALA A 195 -24.23 -49.95 52.96
CA ALA A 195 -24.30 -48.97 54.04
C ALA A 195 -23.28 -49.20 55.18
N LYS A 196 -22.87 -48.11 55.86
CA LYS A 196 -22.96 -47.97 57.33
C LYS A 196 -22.60 -46.55 57.79
N ASN A 197 -23.59 -45.92 58.42
CA ASN A 197 -23.57 -45.08 59.64
C ASN A 197 -22.48 -44.00 59.82
N GLY A 198 -22.89 -42.73 59.91
CA GLY A 198 -22.15 -41.70 60.66
C GLY A 198 -22.43 -41.81 62.18
N PRO A 199 -22.24 -40.75 62.98
CA PRO A 199 -21.29 -39.62 62.89
C PRO A 199 -20.43 -39.54 64.19
N LEU A 200 -19.58 -38.50 64.35
CA LEU A 200 -19.35 -37.70 65.59
C LEU A 200 -17.92 -37.15 65.79
N THR A 201 -17.88 -35.88 66.23
CA THR A 201 -16.89 -35.16 67.08
C THR A 201 -15.47 -34.93 66.55
N ALA A 202 -15.05 -33.69 66.28
CA ALA A 202 -14.59 -32.63 67.21
C ALA A 202 -13.24 -32.95 67.88
N SER A 203 -12.19 -32.18 67.57
CA SER A 203 -11.50 -31.23 68.48
C SER A 203 -10.12 -30.85 67.94
N ALA A 204 -9.77 -29.58 68.17
CA ALA A 204 -8.44 -28.93 68.29
C ALA A 204 -7.45 -29.01 67.11
#